data_AF-A0A7Y5M6H5-F1
#
_entry.id   AF-A0A7Y5M6H5-F1
#
_cell.length_a   1.000
_cell.length_b   1.000
_cell.length_c   1.000
_cell.angle_alpha   90.00
_cell.angle_beta   90.00
_cell.angle_gamma   90.00
#
_symmetry.space_group_name_H-M   'P 1'
#
loop_
_entity.id
_entity.type
_entity.pdbx_description
1 polymer ?
#
loop_
_entity_poly.entity_id
_entity_poly.type
_entity_poly.pdbx_seq_one_letter_code
_entity_poly.pdbx_strand_id
1 'polypeptide(L)'
;MAAAVPQPPTLPINAPASLFQRSWQRRGLLAWLLWPLSLVMALLVVLRRALYHSGLLRAEHPGVPVIVVGNVVAGGAGKTPVVMAVVRHLQAQGLQPGVVS
;
A
#
# COMPACT_ATOMS: atom_id res chain seq x y z
N MET A 1 -43.83 14.32 -8.10
CA MET A 1 -43.62 13.66 -6.80
C MET A 1 -42.24 13.03 -6.82
N ALA A 2 -41.18 13.83 -6.59
CA ALA A 2 -39.79 13.40 -6.70
C ALA A 2 -39.37 12.78 -5.36
N ALA A 3 -39.10 11.47 -5.36
CA ALA A 3 -38.59 10.76 -4.19
C ALA A 3 -37.21 11.35 -3.84
N ALA A 4 -37.10 11.92 -2.64
CA ALA A 4 -35.85 12.41 -2.09
C ALA A 4 -34.86 11.23 -2.01
N VAL A 5 -33.80 11.28 -2.81
CA VAL A 5 -32.67 10.34 -2.70
C VAL A 5 -32.09 10.48 -1.29
N PRO A 6 -32.04 9.41 -0.48
CA PRO A 6 -31.46 9.47 0.86
C PRO A 6 -29.99 9.89 0.75
N GLN A 7 -29.66 11.05 1.32
CA GLN A 7 -28.30 11.52 1.43
C GLN A 7 -27.53 10.54 2.33
N PRO A 8 -26.38 9.98 1.88
CA PRO A 8 -25.58 9.11 2.73
C PRO A 8 -25.12 9.88 3.98
N PRO A 9 -24.97 9.21 5.13
CA PRO A 9 -24.53 9.85 6.36
C PRO A 9 -23.21 10.58 6.13
N THR A 10 -23.20 11.89 6.32
CA THR A 10 -22.00 12.74 6.32
C THR A 10 -21.22 12.44 7.59
N LEU A 11 -20.50 11.32 7.59
CA LEU A 11 -19.57 11.00 8.67
C LEU A 11 -18.58 12.16 8.80
N PRO A 12 -18.31 12.66 10.03
CA PRO A 12 -17.32 13.70 10.24
C PRO A 12 -15.96 13.19 9.71
N ILE A 13 -15.48 13.79 8.63
CA ILE A 13 -14.19 13.51 7.98
C ILE A 13 -13.01 13.82 8.94
N ASN A 14 -13.31 14.40 10.09
CA ASN A 14 -12.38 14.71 11.18
C ASN A 14 -12.35 13.63 12.27
N ALA A 15 -12.42 12.34 11.91
CA ALA A 15 -11.97 11.29 12.82
C ALA A 15 -10.49 11.54 13.15
N PRO A 16 -10.05 11.49 14.42
CA PRO A 16 -8.66 11.79 14.79
C PRO A 16 -7.71 10.66 14.37
N ALA A 17 -7.50 10.48 13.07
CA ALA A 17 -6.41 9.68 12.50
C ALA A 17 -5.02 10.29 12.77
N SER A 18 -4.96 11.37 13.57
CA SER A 18 -3.80 12.24 13.69
C SER A 18 -2.87 11.91 14.86
N LEU A 19 -3.28 11.16 15.89
CA LEU A 19 -2.38 10.85 17.01
C LEU A 19 -1.37 9.75 16.67
N PHE A 20 -1.83 8.66 16.03
CA PHE A 20 -0.97 7.55 15.62
C PHE A 20 -0.06 7.94 14.43
N GLN A 21 -0.53 8.80 13.53
CA GLN A 21 0.27 9.30 12.42
C GLN A 21 1.33 10.33 12.87
N ARG A 22 1.03 11.13 13.91
CA ARG A 22 2.01 12.08 14.50
C ARG A 22 3.14 11.36 15.24
N SER A 23 2.86 10.24 15.92
CA SER A 23 3.90 9.44 16.58
C SER A 23 4.81 8.74 15.57
N TRP A 24 4.31 8.37 14.37
CA TRP A 24 5.14 7.84 13.27
C TRP A 24 6.13 8.87 12.70
N GLN A 25 5.78 10.16 12.71
CA GLN A 25 6.64 11.24 12.21
C GLN A 25 7.68 11.72 13.22
N ARG A 26 7.41 11.59 14.53
CA ARG A 26 8.37 11.97 15.57
C ARG A 26 9.34 10.84 15.84
N ARG A 27 10.54 10.94 15.26
CA ARG A 27 11.73 10.16 15.62
C ARG A 27 12.14 10.46 17.09
N GLY A 28 11.39 9.95 18.06
CA GLY A 28 11.69 10.06 19.48
C GLY A 28 12.72 9.02 19.93
N LEU A 29 13.02 8.98 21.24
CA LEU A 29 13.95 8.00 21.84
C LEU A 29 13.59 6.53 21.52
N LEU A 30 12.31 6.23 21.32
CA LEU A 30 11.82 4.92 20.85
C LEU A 30 12.36 4.54 19.47
N ALA A 31 12.58 5.51 18.56
CA ALA A 31 13.16 5.25 17.25
C ALA A 31 14.63 4.81 17.34
N TRP A 32 15.36 5.26 18.36
CA TRP A 32 16.73 4.84 18.64
C TRP A 32 16.78 3.42 19.21
N LEU A 33 15.85 3.05 20.08
CA LEU A 33 15.73 1.69 20.59
C LEU A 33 15.28 0.69 19.50
N LEU A 34 14.42 1.15 18.58
CA LEU A 34 13.95 0.37 17.42
C LEU A 34 14.94 0.39 16.25
N TRP A 35 15.97 1.22 16.30
CA TRP A 35 16.99 1.34 15.25
C TRP A 35 17.77 0.05 14.99
N PRO A 36 18.34 -0.65 16.00
CA PRO A 36 19.00 -1.93 15.76
C PRO A 36 18.02 -2.99 15.24
N LEU A 37 16.77 -2.99 15.68
CA LEU A 37 15.73 -3.89 15.17
C LEU A 37 15.43 -3.60 13.68
N SER A 38 15.44 -2.32 13.29
CA SER A 38 15.30 -1.92 11.89
C SER A 38 16.45 -2.41 11.01
N LEU A 39 17.69 -2.45 11.54
CA LEU A 39 18.86 -2.97 10.82
C LEU A 39 18.75 -4.48 10.61
N VAL A 40 18.26 -5.23 11.60
CA VAL A 40 18.00 -6.67 11.45
C VAL A 40 16.94 -6.91 10.37
N MET A 41 15.84 -6.16 10.39
CA MET A 41 14.82 -6.24 9.33
C MET A 41 15.38 -5.85 7.96
N ALA A 42 16.22 -4.82 7.88
CA ALA A 42 16.88 -4.42 6.63
C ALA A 42 17.79 -5.54 6.11
N LEU A 43 18.58 -6.17 6.98
CA LEU A 43 19.44 -7.30 6.62
C LEU A 43 18.61 -8.48 6.10
N LEU A 44 17.50 -8.82 6.77
CA LEU A 44 16.58 -9.87 6.32
C LEU A 44 15.96 -9.56 4.96
N VAL A 45 15.56 -8.30 4.71
CA VAL A 45 15.03 -7.86 3.41
C VAL A 45 16.09 -7.97 2.32
N VAL A 46 17.34 -7.55 2.60
CA VAL A 46 18.46 -7.66 1.65
C VAL A 46 18.78 -9.12 1.36
N LEU A 47 18.86 -9.97 2.39
CA LEU A 47 19.11 -11.40 2.23
C LEU A 47 18.00 -12.07 1.41
N ARG A 48 16.72 -11.76 1.72
CA ARG A 48 15.58 -12.24 0.93
C ARG A 48 15.71 -11.82 -0.53
N ARG A 49 16.02 -10.54 -0.77
CA ARG A 49 16.18 -10.02 -2.15
C ARG A 49 17.35 -10.68 -2.87
N ALA A 50 18.45 -10.95 -2.18
CA ALA A 50 19.58 -11.70 -2.71
C ALA A 50 19.20 -13.14 -3.07
N LEU A 51 18.41 -13.82 -2.24
CA LEU A 51 17.91 -15.19 -2.51
C LEU A 51 16.98 -15.26 -3.73
N TYR A 52 16.15 -14.23 -3.96
CA TYR A 52 15.38 -14.12 -5.20
C TYR A 52 16.27 -13.83 -6.41
N HIS A 53 17.27 -12.95 -6.26
CA HIS A 53 18.18 -12.60 -7.34
C HIS A 53 19.13 -13.74 -7.71
N SER A 54 19.52 -14.58 -6.74
CA SER A 54 20.36 -15.76 -6.97
C SER A 54 19.58 -16.94 -7.54
N GLY A 55 18.27 -16.79 -7.80
CA GLY A 55 17.40 -17.85 -8.32
C GLY A 55 17.11 -18.99 -7.33
N LEU A 56 17.48 -18.84 -6.05
CA LEU A 56 17.18 -19.82 -5.01
C LEU A 56 15.69 -19.85 -4.68
N LEU A 57 15.05 -18.68 -4.76
CA LEU A 57 13.60 -18.55 -4.64
C LEU A 57 12.99 -18.44 -6.05
N ARG A 58 12.06 -19.35 -6.37
CA ARG A 58 11.33 -19.36 -7.64
C ARG A 58 10.47 -18.11 -7.75
N ALA A 59 10.79 -17.26 -8.72
CA ALA A 59 9.91 -16.20 -9.18
C ALA A 59 9.14 -16.73 -10.41
N GLU A 60 7.90 -17.16 -10.21
CA GLU A 60 7.05 -17.52 -11.34
C GLU A 60 6.47 -16.26 -11.98
N HIS A 61 6.71 -16.11 -13.28
CA HIS A 61 6.03 -15.09 -14.07
C HIS A 61 4.75 -15.69 -14.65
N PRO A 62 3.57 -15.15 -14.34
CA PRO A 62 2.28 -15.71 -14.76
C PRO A 62 1.97 -15.56 -16.26
N GLY A 63 2.97 -15.25 -17.11
CA GLY A 63 2.81 -15.11 -18.56
C GLY A 63 2.02 -13.87 -19.02
N VAL A 64 1.56 -13.04 -18.08
CA VAL A 64 0.80 -11.81 -18.32
C VAL A 64 1.49 -10.61 -17.66
N PRO A 65 1.33 -9.37 -18.17
CA PRO A 65 1.86 -8.19 -17.52
C PRO A 65 1.17 -7.95 -16.17
N VAL A 66 1.95 -7.98 -15.08
CA VAL A 66 1.46 -7.78 -13.71
C VAL A 66 1.94 -6.43 -13.19
N ILE A 67 1.00 -5.58 -12.75
CA ILE A 67 1.29 -4.30 -12.12
C ILE A 67 1.04 -4.43 -10.61
N VAL A 68 2.10 -4.28 -9.81
CA VAL A 68 2.01 -4.35 -8.34
C VAL A 68 1.97 -2.94 -7.76
N VAL A 69 0.85 -2.57 -7.13
CA VAL A 69 0.69 -1.29 -6.44
C VAL A 69 0.93 -1.47 -4.94
N GLY A 70 2.18 -1.27 -4.52
CA GLY A 70 2.59 -1.27 -3.11
C GLY A 70 2.59 0.13 -2.49
N ASN A 71 2.64 0.19 -1.16
CA ASN A 71 2.96 1.43 -0.44
C ASN A 71 4.01 1.14 0.63
N VAL A 72 4.94 2.07 0.81
CA VAL A 72 6.09 1.95 1.70
C VAL A 72 5.77 2.40 3.14
N VAL A 73 4.61 3.06 3.33
CA VAL A 73 4.16 3.58 4.64
C VAL A 73 3.08 2.67 5.26
N ALA A 74 3.20 2.39 6.55
CA ALA A 74 2.14 1.75 7.31
C ALA A 74 1.04 2.79 7.61
N GLY A 75 -0.08 2.76 6.87
CA GLY A 75 -1.19 3.69 7.02
C GLY A 75 -2.04 3.87 5.76
N GLY A 76 -3.08 4.71 5.84
CA GLY A 76 -3.99 5.06 4.75
C GLY A 76 -3.33 5.85 3.64
N ALA A 77 -2.44 5.22 2.89
CA ALA A 77 -1.58 5.86 1.90
C ALA A 77 -2.15 5.80 0.47
N GLY A 78 -3.46 5.69 0.35
CA GLY A 78 -4.11 5.79 -0.95
C GLY A 78 -3.83 4.64 -1.93
N LYS A 79 -3.44 3.43 -1.46
CA LYS A 79 -3.33 2.25 -2.34
C LYS A 79 -4.59 2.05 -3.17
N THR A 80 -5.77 2.16 -2.54
CA THR A 80 -7.07 2.00 -3.16
C THR A 80 -7.35 3.03 -4.27
N PRO A 81 -7.23 4.36 -4.05
CA PRO A 81 -7.39 5.32 -5.14
C PRO A 81 -6.34 5.17 -6.25
N VAL A 82 -5.10 4.77 -5.93
CA VAL A 82 -4.07 4.50 -6.96
C VAL A 82 -4.42 3.29 -7.81
N VAL A 83 -4.84 2.17 -7.20
CA VAL A 83 -5.31 0.99 -7.94
C VAL A 83 -6.50 1.34 -8.83
N MET A 84 -7.47 2.11 -8.31
CA MET A 84 -8.61 2.57 -9.10
C MET A 84 -8.20 3.44 -10.29
N ALA A 85 -7.23 4.35 -10.12
CA ALA A 85 -6.73 5.18 -11.21
C ALA A 85 -6.04 4.35 -12.29
N VAL A 86 -5.20 3.38 -11.90
CA VAL A 86 -4.54 2.45 -12.83
C VAL A 86 -5.56 1.60 -13.58
N VAL A 87 -6.54 1.03 -12.88
CA VAL A 87 -7.62 0.24 -13.50
C VAL A 87 -8.39 1.07 -14.51
N ARG A 88 -8.80 2.30 -14.16
CA ARG A 88 -9.52 3.20 -15.08
C ARG A 88 -8.69 3.56 -16.30
N HIS A 89 -7.38 3.78 -16.13
CA HIS A 89 -6.49 4.09 -17.24
C HIS A 89 -6.36 2.92 -18.21
N LEU A 90 -6.21 1.69 -17.71
CA LEU A 90 -6.13 0.48 -18.53
C LEU A 90 -7.47 0.18 -19.22
N GLN A 91 -8.58 0.38 -18.53
CA GLN A 91 -9.92 0.26 -19.12
C GLN A 91 -10.15 1.28 -20.24
N ALA A 92 -9.67 2.52 -20.08
CA ALA A 92 -9.74 3.54 -21.14
C ALA A 92 -8.91 3.18 -22.38
N GLN A 93 -7.89 2.32 -22.23
CA GLN A 93 -7.12 1.75 -23.33
C GLN A 93 -7.75 0.47 -23.92
N GLY A 94 -8.94 0.08 -23.46
CA GLY A 94 -9.65 -1.11 -23.93
C GLY A 94 -9.16 -2.43 -23.33
N LEU A 95 -8.29 -2.39 -22.32
CA LEU A 95 -7.78 -3.56 -21.63
C LEU A 95 -8.73 -3.98 -20.49
N GLN A 96 -8.75 -5.27 -20.17
CA GLN A 96 -9.53 -5.83 -19.05
C GLN A 96 -8.60 -6.23 -17.88
N PRO A 97 -8.26 -5.30 -16.97
CA PRO A 97 -7.41 -5.61 -15.83
C PRO A 97 -8.15 -6.42 -14.74
N GLY A 98 -7.50 -7.46 -14.21
CA GLY A 98 -7.92 -8.14 -12.99
C GLY A 98 -7.26 -7.54 -11.76
N VAL A 99 -8.02 -7.32 -10.68
CA VAL A 99 -7.48 -6.82 -9.40
C VAL A 99 -7.38 -7.99 -8.43
N VAL A 100 -6.19 -8.19 -7.87
CA VAL A 100 -5.92 -9.16 -6.80
C VAL A 100 -5.48 -8.36 -5.57
N SER A 101 -6.15 -8.54 -4.43
CA SER A 101 -5.86 -7.85 -3.16
C SER A 101 -5.54 -8.82 -2.04
#